data_AF-A0A8J4WVC2-F1
#
_entry.id   AF-A0A8J4WVC2-F1
#
_cell.length_a   1.000
_cell.length_b   1.000
_cell.length_c   1.000
_cell.angle_alpha   90.00
_cell.angle_beta   90.00
_cell.angle_gamma   90.00
#
_symmetry.space_group_name_H-M   'P 1'
#
loop_
_entity.id
_entity.type
_entity.pdbx_description
1 polymer ?
#
loop_
_entity_poly.entity_id
_entity_poly.type
_entity_poly.pdbx_seq_one_letter_code
_entity_poly.pdbx_strand_id
1 'polypeptide(L)' 'VVNYLKSINFTTKVGDKVWFDSTGAVAAKFDVVNWQRAGNGEVQFKVVGYYDASLPTGQQFVLNVDDIVWAGEKRE' A
#
# COMPACT_ATOMS: atom_id res chain seq x y z
N VAL A 1 -8.63 18.54 -23.44
CA VAL A 1 -8.26 18.14 -22.05
C VAL A 1 -8.73 16.72 -21.72
N VAL A 2 -10.00 16.35 -21.93
CA VAL A 2 -10.57 15.05 -21.50
C VAL A 2 -9.98 13.80 -22.19
N ASN A 3 -9.63 13.85 -23.48
CA ASN A 3 -9.14 12.65 -24.19
C ASN A 3 -7.73 12.19 -23.73
N TYR A 4 -6.87 13.13 -23.35
CA TYR A 4 -5.50 12.81 -22.93
C TYR A 4 -5.48 12.06 -21.59
N LEU A 5 -6.44 12.36 -20.69
CA LEU A 5 -6.56 11.66 -19.41
C LEU A 5 -6.87 10.17 -19.56
N LYS A 6 -7.48 9.75 -20.67
CA LYS A 6 -7.80 8.34 -20.93
C LYS A 6 -6.59 7.48 -21.32
N SER A 7 -5.47 8.12 -21.68
CA SER A 7 -4.27 7.43 -22.16
C SER A 7 -3.05 7.69 -21.27
N ILE A 8 -3.23 8.27 -20.08
CA ILE A 8 -2.09 8.48 -19.19
C ILE A 8 -1.65 7.17 -18.55
N ASN A 9 -0.34 6.98 -18.58
CA ASN A 9 0.35 5.90 -17.89
C ASN A 9 1.71 6.47 -17.52
N PHE A 10 1.89 6.83 -16.26
CA PHE A 10 3.12 7.47 -15.79
C PHE A 10 3.49 6.96 -14.41
N THR A 11 4.74 7.20 -14.04
CA THR A 11 5.26 6.87 -12.72
C THR A 11 5.51 8.16 -11.96
N THR A 12 5.01 8.24 -10.72
CA THR A 12 5.25 9.39 -9.84
C THR A 12 6.71 9.45 -9.43
N LYS A 13 7.16 10.59 -8.89
CA LYS A 13 8.53 10.73 -8.37
C LYS A 13 8.88 9.75 -7.24
N VAL A 14 7.87 9.18 -6.59
CA VAL A 14 8.01 8.20 -5.51
C VAL A 14 7.83 6.75 -5.98
N GLY A 15 7.68 6.53 -7.30
CA GLY A 15 7.69 5.19 -7.91
C GLY A 15 6.31 4.57 -8.14
N ASP A 16 5.22 5.24 -7.77
CA ASP A 16 3.87 4.72 -8.02
C ASP A 16 3.49 4.85 -9.48
N LYS A 17 2.97 3.77 -10.06
CA LYS A 17 2.44 3.77 -11.43
C LYS A 17 0.97 4.18 -11.40
N VAL A 18 0.60 5.15 -12.23
CA VAL A 18 -0.74 5.74 -12.29
C VAL A 18 -1.29 5.58 -13.70
N TRP A 19 -2.44 4.92 -13.79
CA TRP A 19 -3.24 4.77 -15.00
C TRP A 19 -4.71 4.64 -14.63
N PHE A 20 -5.59 4.87 -15.61
CA PHE A 20 -7.03 4.69 -15.44
C PHE A 20 -7.50 3.49 -16.24
N ASP A 21 -8.49 2.77 -15.70
CA ASP A 21 -9.22 1.76 -16.44
C ASP A 21 -10.22 2.39 -17.44
N SER A 22 -10.95 1.55 -18.17
CA SER A 22 -11.94 2.01 -19.16
C SER A 22 -13.11 2.82 -18.55
N THR A 23 -13.33 2.73 -17.23
CA THR A 23 -14.34 3.51 -16.50
C THR A 23 -13.80 4.85 -16.00
N GLY A 24 -12.48 5.05 -16.04
CA GLY A 24 -11.80 6.22 -15.48
C GLY A 24 -11.40 6.05 -14.01
N ALA A 25 -11.50 4.85 -13.46
CA ALA A 25 -11.05 4.56 -12.10
C ALA A 25 -9.57 4.18 -12.06
N VAL A 26 -8.90 4.50 -10.95
CA VAL A 26 -7.52 4.06 -10.67
C VAL A 26 -7.58 2.79 -9.83
N ALA A 27 -6.68 1.84 -10.09
CA ALA A 27 -6.53 0.68 -9.22
C ALA A 27 -6.17 1.12 -7.79
N ALA A 28 -6.94 0.65 -6.81
CA ALA A 28 -6.72 1.02 -5.42
C ALA A 28 -5.42 0.39 -4.89
N LYS A 29 -4.57 1.21 -4.28
CA LYS A 29 -3.35 0.79 -3.59
C LYS A 29 -3.33 1.38 -2.19
N PHE A 30 -3.09 0.54 -1.19
CA PHE A 30 -3.10 0.93 0.22
C PHE A 30 -1.88 0.34 0.94
N ASP A 31 -1.33 1.10 1.88
CA ASP A 31 -0.37 0.55 2.85
C ASP A 31 -1.12 -0.22 3.93
N VAL A 32 -0.54 -1.35 4.36
CA VAL A 32 -0.97 -2.05 5.57
C VAL A 32 -0.11 -1.54 6.72
N VAL A 33 -0.75 -0.89 7.69
CA VAL A 33 -0.09 -0.32 8.86
C VAL A 33 -0.36 -1.12 10.12
N ASN A 34 0.69 -1.41 10.86
CA ASN A 34 0.63 -2.01 12.19
C ASN A 34 0.91 -0.93 13.24
N TRP A 35 0.05 -0.87 14.26
CA TRP A 35 0.17 0.07 15.38
C TRP A 35 1.13 -0.54 16.38
N GLN A 36 2.29 0.08 16.53
CA GLN A 36 3.36 -0.40 17.40
C GLN A 36 3.63 0.61 18.49
N ARG A 37 4.20 0.15 19.60
CA ARG A 37 4.65 1.03 20.66
C ARG A 37 6.09 1.46 20.40
N ALA A 38 6.34 2.76 20.34
CA ALA A 38 7.68 3.32 20.24
C ALA A 38 8.39 3.27 21.60
N GLY A 39 9.72 3.44 21.60
CA GLY A 39 10.53 3.40 22.82
C GLY A 39 10.18 4.48 23.85
N ASN A 40 9.56 5.58 23.42
CA ASN A 40 9.03 6.64 24.28
C ASN A 40 7.63 6.32 24.83
N GLY A 41 7.05 5.17 24.49
CA GLY A 41 5.73 4.72 24.93
C GLY A 41 4.56 5.15 24.05
N GLU A 42 4.78 5.99 23.04
CA GLU A 42 3.75 6.46 22.10
C GLU A 42 3.40 5.41 21.05
N VAL A 43 2.25 5.60 20.37
CA VAL A 43 1.85 4.76 19.23
C VAL A 43 2.53 5.28 17.96
N GLN A 44 3.20 4.37 17.25
CA GLN A 44 3.74 4.60 15.91
C GLN A 44 3.01 3.73 14.88
N PHE A 45 2.77 4.27 13.69
CA PHE A 45 2.19 3.54 12.58
C PHE A 45 3.31 3.08 11.65
N LYS A 46 3.66 1.80 11.72
CA LYS A 46 4.67 1.21 10.86
C LYS A 46 4.00 0.53 9.68
N VAL A 47 4.43 0.85 8.46
CA VAL A 47 4.02 0.10 7.25
C VAL A 47 4.65 -1.29 7.33
N VAL A 48 3.83 -2.33 7.25
CA VAL A 48 4.24 -3.74 7.32
C VAL A 48 3.83 -4.52 6.07
N GLY A 49 3.38 -3.82 5.04
CA GLY A 49 2.87 -4.46 3.83
C GLY A 49 2.02 -3.51 3.00
N TYR A 50 1.36 -4.06 1.99
CA TYR A 50 0.48 -3.30 1.10
C TYR A 50 -0.63 -4.17 0.53
N TYR A 51 -1.67 -3.50 0.06
CA TYR A 51 -2.69 -4.04 -0.82
C TYR A 51 -2.63 -3.32 -2.18
N ASP A 52 -2.55 -4.06 -3.28
CA ASP A 52 -2.56 -3.53 -4.65
C ASP A 52 -3.62 -4.26 -5.49
N ALA A 53 -4.73 -3.56 -5.77
CA ALA A 53 -5.86 -4.09 -6.54
C ALA A 53 -5.53 -4.35 -8.00
N SER A 54 -4.41 -3.84 -8.52
CA SER A 54 -4.00 -4.07 -9.91
C SER A 54 -3.37 -5.45 -10.13
N LEU A 55 -2.96 -6.14 -9.07
CA LEU A 55 -2.30 -7.43 -9.14
C LEU A 55 -3.30 -8.58 -9.31
N PRO A 56 -2.85 -9.75 -9.82
CA PRO A 56 -3.68 -10.95 -9.92
C PRO A 56 -4.23 -11.40 -8.56
N THR A 57 -5.36 -12.11 -8.59
CA THR A 57 -5.96 -12.73 -7.40
C THR A 57 -4.93 -13.55 -6.64
N GLY A 58 -4.81 -13.27 -5.33
CA GLY A 58 -3.85 -13.95 -4.44
C GLY A 58 -2.46 -13.30 -4.37
N GLN A 59 -2.19 -12.27 -5.18
CA GLN A 59 -0.95 -11.47 -5.11
C GLN A 59 -1.20 -10.04 -4.64
N GLN A 60 -2.46 -9.66 -4.43
CA GLN A 60 -2.82 -8.28 -4.09
C GLN A 60 -2.41 -7.88 -2.68
N PHE A 61 -2.31 -8.82 -1.74
CA PHE A 61 -2.03 -8.54 -0.33
C PHE A 61 -0.69 -9.16 0.06
N VAL A 62 0.26 -8.31 0.43
CA VAL A 62 1.62 -8.71 0.80
C VAL A 62 1.96 -8.12 2.16
N LEU A 63 2.47 -8.96 3.06
CA LEU A 63 2.94 -8.57 4.38
C LEU A 63 4.40 -8.94 4.55
N ASN A 64 5.17 -8.05 5.17
CA ASN A 64 6.45 -8.38 5.79
C ASN A 64 6.19 -8.78 7.24
N VAL A 65 6.12 -10.09 7.49
CA VAL A 65 5.77 -10.63 8.81
C VAL A 65 6.81 -10.24 9.87
N ASP A 66 8.09 -10.16 9.49
CA ASP A 66 9.20 -9.78 10.38
C ASP A 66 9.06 -8.34 10.93
N ASP A 67 8.30 -7.50 10.23
CA ASP A 67 8.04 -6.12 10.64
C ASP A 67 6.83 -5.96 11.58
N ILE A 68 6.01 -7.00 11.75
CA ILE A 68 4.81 -7.00 12.57
C ILE A 68 5.18 -7.19 14.05
N VAL A 69 4.57 -6.39 14.92
CA VAL A 69 4.64 -6.55 16.37
C VAL A 69 3.25 -6.83 16.88
N TRP A 70 3.08 -8.00 17.49
CA TRP A 70 1.84 -8.42 18.11
C TRP A 70 1.74 -7.90 19.55
N ALA A 71 0.53 -8.00 20.12
CA ALA A 71 0.28 -7.62 21.51
C ALA A 71 1.27 -8.31 22.47
N GLY A 72 1.79 -7.53 23.42
CA GLY A 72 2.84 -7.99 24.34
C GLY A 72 4.24 -8.02 23.71
N GLU A 73 4.48 -7.21 22.68
CA GLU A 73 5.79 -7.03 22.02
C GLU A 73 6.35 -8.30 21.36
N LYS A 74 5.46 -9.23 21.01
CA LYS A 74 5.83 -10.49 20.35
C LYS A 74 6.11 -10.27 18.87
N ARG A 75 7.15 -10.92 18.38
CA ARG A 75 7.50 -11.06 16.96
C ARG A 75 7.45 -12.55 16.60
N GLU A 76 7.09 -12.86 15.36
CA GLU A 76 7.22 -14.22 14.83
C GLU A 76 8.66 -14.54 14.44
#